data_AF-A0A3B9EPZ5-F1
#
_entry.id   AF-A0A3B9EPZ5-F1
#
_cell.length_a   1.000
_cell.length_b   1.000
_cell.length_c   1.000
_cell.angle_alpha   90.00
_cell.angle_beta   90.00
_cell.angle_gamma   90.00
#
_symmetry.space_group_name_H-M   'P 1'
#
loop_
_entity.id
_entity.type
_entity.pdbx_description
1 polymer ?
#
loop_
_entity_poly.entity_id
_entity_poly.type
_entity_poly.pdbx_seq_one_letter_code
_entity_poly.pdbx_strand_id
1 'polypeptide(L)'
;MPPRRRYMSSMGYVPSVRNVNAGLAALLFWAALILPVSARAAEAIVVLGDSLTAGYGLPAGDAFPTRLQAALKDEGREVAVLNAGVSGDTSAGGRSRLDWTLSGGPAAMILELGANDGLRGLDPAATFD
;
A
#
# COMPACT_ATOMS: atom_id res chain seq x y z
N MET A 1 -52.46 -65.86 -33.89
CA MET A 1 -51.14 -65.23 -34.11
C MET A 1 -51.19 -63.81 -33.52
N PRO A 2 -50.49 -63.46 -32.42
CA PRO A 2 -50.49 -62.10 -31.89
C PRO A 2 -49.32 -61.28 -32.43
N PRO A 3 -49.38 -59.93 -32.44
CA PRO A 3 -48.32 -59.10 -33.01
C PRO A 3 -47.15 -58.93 -32.02
N ARG A 4 -45.92 -58.90 -32.55
CA ARG A 4 -44.69 -58.71 -31.77
C ARG A 4 -44.56 -57.25 -31.31
N ARG A 5 -44.50 -57.01 -30.01
CA ARG A 5 -44.11 -55.72 -29.41
C ARG A 5 -42.62 -55.46 -29.68
N ARG A 6 -42.31 -54.32 -30.30
CA ARG A 6 -40.95 -53.84 -30.54
C ARG A 6 -40.47 -53.12 -29.26
N TYR A 7 -39.45 -53.65 -28.60
CA TYR A 7 -38.78 -52.95 -27.51
C TYR A 7 -37.85 -51.88 -28.12
N MET A 8 -38.13 -50.61 -27.84
CA MET A 8 -37.18 -49.51 -28.05
C MET A 8 -36.23 -49.47 -26.85
N SER A 9 -34.96 -49.78 -27.09
CA SER A 9 -33.89 -49.60 -26.09
C SER A 9 -33.55 -48.11 -25.99
N SER A 10 -33.87 -47.49 -24.86
CA SER A 10 -33.43 -46.13 -24.55
C SER A 10 -31.93 -46.15 -24.21
N MET A 11 -31.11 -45.62 -25.11
CA MET A 11 -29.69 -45.35 -24.88
C MET A 11 -29.57 -44.23 -23.82
N GLY A 12 -29.17 -44.57 -22.59
CA GLY A 12 -28.94 -43.61 -21.52
C GLY A 12 -27.71 -42.75 -21.78
N TYR A 13 -27.87 -41.43 -21.76
CA TYR A 13 -26.77 -40.48 -21.84
C TYR A 13 -25.97 -40.51 -20.53
N VAL A 14 -24.73 -41.02 -20.57
CA VAL A 14 -23.77 -40.95 -19.47
C VAL A 14 -22.75 -39.86 -19.82
N PRO A 15 -22.74 -38.71 -19.12
CA PRO A 15 -21.78 -37.65 -19.41
C PRO A 15 -20.35 -38.14 -19.16
N SER A 16 -19.42 -37.80 -20.05
CA SER A 16 -18.01 -38.16 -19.88
C SER A 16 -17.41 -37.40 -18.68
N VAL A 17 -16.60 -38.09 -17.87
CA VAL A 17 -15.93 -37.53 -16.67
C VAL A 17 -15.07 -36.30 -17.01
N ARG A 18 -14.58 -36.23 -18.25
CA ARG A 18 -13.82 -35.10 -18.80
C ARG A 18 -14.62 -33.79 -18.85
N ASN A 19 -15.92 -33.87 -19.13
CA ASN A 19 -16.80 -32.70 -19.19
C ASN A 19 -17.15 -32.17 -17.79
N VAL A 20 -17.16 -33.05 -16.78
CA VAL A 20 -17.41 -32.68 -15.38
C VAL A 20 -16.25 -31.86 -14.81
N ASN A 21 -15.00 -32.29 -15.07
CA ASN A 21 -13.81 -31.55 -14.61
C ASN A 21 -13.68 -30.17 -15.28
N ALA A 22 -14.02 -30.07 -16.56
CA ALA A 22 -14.04 -28.79 -17.27
C ALA A 22 -15.13 -27.84 -16.74
N GLY A 23 -16.32 -28.38 -16.45
CA GLY A 23 -17.41 -27.62 -15.83
C GLY A 23 -17.04 -27.11 -14.43
N LEU A 24 -16.41 -27.95 -13.61
CA LEU A 24 -15.99 -27.58 -12.25
C LEU A 24 -14.89 -26.50 -12.27
N ALA A 25 -13.90 -26.62 -13.16
CA ALA A 25 -12.85 -25.62 -13.31
C ALA A 25 -13.40 -24.27 -13.78
N ALA A 26 -14.34 -24.28 -14.74
CA ALA A 26 -15.02 -23.07 -15.18
C ALA A 26 -15.86 -22.43 -14.05
N LEU A 27 -16.51 -23.25 -13.22
CA LEU A 27 -17.32 -22.78 -12.09
C LEU A 27 -16.45 -22.14 -10.99
N LEU A 28 -15.28 -22.73 -10.69
CA LEU A 28 -14.30 -22.17 -9.76
C LEU A 28 -13.68 -20.86 -10.28
N PHE A 29 -13.39 -20.79 -11.58
CA PHE A 29 -12.91 -19.57 -12.22
C PHE A 29 -13.96 -18.45 -12.17
N TRP A 30 -15.22 -18.76 -12.50
CA TRP A 30 -16.33 -17.82 -12.39
C TRP A 30 -16.59 -17.39 -10.95
N ALA A 31 -16.50 -18.30 -9.98
CA ALA A 31 -16.64 -17.98 -8.57
C ALA A 31 -15.51 -17.06 -8.06
N ALA A 32 -14.28 -17.26 -8.53
CA ALA A 32 -13.14 -16.41 -8.17
C ALA A 32 -13.28 -14.97 -8.70
N LEU A 33 -13.97 -14.76 -9.83
CA LEU A 33 -14.22 -13.43 -10.41
C LEU A 33 -15.22 -12.58 -9.60
N ILE A 34 -16.01 -13.20 -8.71
CA ILE A 34 -17.02 -12.50 -7.89
C ILE A 34 -16.52 -12.24 -6.47
N LEU A 35 -15.29 -12.63 -6.14
CA LEU A 35 -14.70 -12.37 -4.83
C LEU A 35 -14.39 -10.86 -4.72
N PRO A 36 -14.90 -10.17 -3.68
CA PRO A 36 -14.55 -8.78 -3.45
C PRO A 36 -13.07 -8.71 -3.05
N VAL A 37 -12.23 -8.19 -3.94
CA VAL A 37 -10.87 -7.78 -3.59
C VAL A 37 -10.97 -6.41 -2.92
N SER A 38 -10.85 -6.39 -1.60
CA SER A 38 -10.68 -5.14 -0.87
C SER A 38 -9.20 -4.74 -0.96
N ALA A 39 -8.89 -3.74 -1.78
CA ALA A 39 -7.61 -3.06 -1.71
C ALA A 39 -7.66 -2.14 -0.48
N ARG A 40 -7.07 -2.57 0.64
CA ARG A 40 -6.82 -1.67 1.77
C ARG A 40 -5.77 -0.66 1.30
N ALA A 41 -6.06 0.64 1.38
CA ALA A 41 -5.05 1.66 1.15
C ALA A 41 -3.90 1.41 2.14
N ALA A 42 -2.66 1.34 1.65
CA ALA A 42 -1.51 1.18 2.52
C ALA A 42 -1.48 2.34 3.52
N GLU A 43 -1.34 2.03 4.80
CA GLU A 43 -1.16 3.05 5.82
C GLU A 43 0.15 3.79 5.51
N ALA A 44 0.13 5.11 5.65
CA ALA A 44 1.29 5.95 5.37
C ALA A 44 1.73 6.68 6.64
N ILE A 45 3.03 6.66 6.90
CA ILE A 45 3.70 7.55 7.83
C ILE A 45 4.42 8.59 6.98
N VAL A 46 4.24 9.87 7.28
CA VAL A 46 5.05 10.93 6.66
C VAL A 46 6.13 11.39 7.63
N VAL A 47 7.36 11.57 7.14
CA VAL A 47 8.46 12.13 7.92
C VAL A 47 8.71 13.54 7.40
N LEU A 48 8.21 14.52 8.14
CA LEU A 48 8.41 15.94 7.87
C LEU A 48 9.68 16.39 8.59
N GLY A 49 10.72 16.77 7.83
CA GLY A 49 11.92 17.28 8.46
C GLY A 49 12.94 17.94 7.56
N ASP A 50 14.18 18.01 8.04
CA ASP A 50 15.25 18.72 7.35
C ASP A 50 16.19 17.80 6.55
N SER A 51 17.47 18.17 6.45
CA SER A 51 18.56 17.36 5.92
C SER A 51 18.69 15.97 6.53
N LEU A 52 18.40 15.80 7.83
CA LEU A 52 18.47 14.50 8.52
C LEU A 52 17.40 13.54 7.97
N THR A 53 16.21 14.08 7.70
CA THR A 53 15.13 13.35 7.04
C THR A 53 15.38 13.17 5.54
N ALA A 54 15.90 14.19 4.86
CA ALA A 54 16.18 14.16 3.43
C ALA A 54 17.29 13.16 3.04
N GLY A 55 18.17 12.79 4.00
CA GLY A 55 19.33 11.95 3.76
C GLY A 55 20.49 12.70 3.10
N TYR A 56 20.70 13.97 3.48
CA TYR A 56 21.78 14.78 2.93
C TYR A 56 23.15 14.11 3.14
N GLY A 57 23.90 13.96 2.05
CA GLY A 57 25.23 13.33 2.05
C GLY A 57 25.21 11.80 2.10
N LEU A 58 24.05 11.15 2.11
CA LEU A 58 23.93 9.69 2.11
C LEU A 58 23.75 9.12 0.70
N PRO A 59 24.16 7.86 0.47
CA PRO A 59 23.79 7.12 -0.73
C PRO A 59 22.27 6.99 -0.88
N ALA A 60 21.83 6.78 -2.13
CA ALA A 60 20.43 6.51 -2.41
C ALA A 60 19.97 5.24 -1.65
N GLY A 61 18.89 5.37 -0.89
CA GLY A 61 18.33 4.27 -0.08
C GLY A 61 18.72 4.29 1.40
N ASP A 62 19.67 5.12 1.81
CA ASP A 62 20.17 5.16 3.19
C ASP A 62 19.53 6.26 4.06
N ALA A 63 18.68 7.11 3.48
CA ALA A 63 17.91 8.09 4.23
C ALA A 63 17.05 7.43 5.31
N PHE A 64 16.88 8.10 6.45
CA PHE A 64 16.12 7.59 7.60
C PHE A 64 14.72 7.05 7.22
N PRO A 65 13.87 7.77 6.44
CA PRO A 65 12.56 7.25 6.05
C PRO A 65 12.62 5.93 5.29
N THR A 66 13.63 5.76 4.42
CA THR A 66 13.82 4.52 3.66
C THR A 66 14.23 3.37 4.56
N ARG A 67 15.14 3.61 5.50
CA ARG A 67 15.59 2.60 6.47
C ARG A 67 14.48 2.24 7.45
N LEU A 68 13.66 3.20 7.86
CA LEU A 68 12.47 2.97 8.68
C LEU A 68 11.45 2.08 7.94
N GLN A 69 11.18 2.35 6.66
CA GLN A 69 10.28 1.51 5.88
C GLN A 69 10.78 0.07 5.78
N ALA A 70 12.08 -0.13 5.55
CA ALA A 70 12.67 -1.45 5.50
C ALA A 70 12.53 -2.17 6.86
N ALA A 71 12.84 -1.50 7.96
CA ALA A 71 12.71 -2.06 9.31
C ALA A 71 11.24 -2.43 9.64
N LEU A 72 10.28 -1.58 9.31
CA LEU A 72 8.85 -1.87 9.52
C LEU A 72 8.40 -3.08 8.69
N LYS A 73 8.89 -3.20 7.45
CA LYS A 73 8.61 -4.36 6.61
C LYS A 73 9.20 -5.64 7.21
N ASP A 74 10.40 -5.59 7.74
CA ASP A 74 11.04 -6.73 8.41
C ASP A 74 10.27 -7.17 9.67
N GLU A 75 9.53 -6.24 10.31
CA GLU A 75 8.58 -6.53 11.40
C GLU A 75 7.19 -7.01 10.91
N GLY A 76 6.99 -7.19 9.60
CA GLY A 76 5.72 -7.61 9.01
C GLY A 76 4.65 -6.51 8.97
N ARG A 77 5.07 -5.23 9.01
CA ARG A 77 4.16 -4.08 8.90
C ARG A 77 4.17 -3.52 7.48
N GLU A 78 3.05 -3.62 6.79
CA GLU A 78 2.85 -3.03 5.47
C GLU A 78 2.45 -1.55 5.56
N VAL A 79 3.43 -0.69 5.83
CA VAL A 79 3.25 0.76 5.99
C VAL A 79 4.22 1.48 5.05
N ALA A 80 3.72 2.42 4.26
CA ALA A 80 4.53 3.30 3.45
C ALA A 80 5.16 4.38 4.34
N VAL A 81 6.44 4.69 4.14
CA VAL A 81 7.11 5.80 4.81
C VAL A 81 7.49 6.86 3.79
N LEU A 82 6.77 7.98 3.82
CA LEU A 82 6.92 9.08 2.89
C LEU A 82 7.99 10.06 3.39
N ASN A 83 9.02 10.27 2.58
CA ASN A 83 10.06 11.25 2.87
C ASN A 83 9.58 12.65 2.48
N ALA A 84 9.33 13.50 3.47
CA ALA A 84 9.06 14.93 3.30
C ALA A 84 10.20 15.78 3.91
N GLY A 85 11.44 15.30 3.80
CA GLY A 85 12.64 16.00 4.21
C GLY A 85 13.10 17.02 3.18
N VAL A 86 13.43 18.23 3.61
CA VAL A 86 14.02 19.27 2.76
C VAL A 86 15.29 19.79 3.44
N SER A 87 16.43 19.62 2.77
CA SER A 87 17.71 20.02 3.35
C SER A 87 17.76 21.52 3.62
N GLY A 88 18.05 21.90 4.86
CA GLY A 88 18.14 23.30 5.29
C GLY A 88 16.82 23.92 5.75
N ASP A 89 15.73 23.15 5.83
CA ASP A 89 14.46 23.62 6.38
C ASP A 89 14.61 24.07 7.83
N THR A 90 14.02 25.22 8.12
CA THR A 90 13.75 25.70 9.48
C THR A 90 12.37 25.21 9.94
N SER A 91 12.07 25.40 11.22
CA SER A 91 10.73 25.18 11.78
C SER A 91 9.63 25.93 11.00
N ALA A 92 9.85 27.21 10.68
CA ALA A 92 8.95 28.03 9.86
C ALA A 92 8.81 27.47 8.42
N GLY A 93 9.92 27.05 7.81
CA GLY A 93 9.93 26.45 6.48
C GLY A 93 9.09 25.17 6.42
N GLY A 94 9.28 24.26 7.38
CA GLY A 94 8.48 23.04 7.47
C GLY A 94 7.01 23.29 7.82
N ARG A 95 6.71 24.28 8.67
CA ARG A 95 5.33 24.69 8.98
C ARG A 95 4.60 25.22 7.76
N SER A 96 5.26 26.04 6.93
CA SER A 96 4.66 26.63 5.72
C SER A 96 4.11 25.58 4.75
N ARG A 97 4.58 24.34 4.89
CA ARG A 97 4.32 23.23 3.99
C ARG A 97 3.62 22.06 4.71
N LEU A 98 3.13 22.26 5.93
CA LEU A 98 2.47 21.23 6.73
C LEU A 98 1.18 20.72 6.06
N ASP A 99 0.34 21.64 5.56
CA ASP A 99 -0.96 21.29 4.98
C ASP A 99 -0.83 20.38 3.75
N TRP A 100 0.09 20.70 2.83
CA TRP A 100 0.33 19.85 1.66
C TRP A 100 0.91 18.49 2.09
N THR A 101 1.80 18.48 3.09
CA THR A 101 2.41 17.25 3.62
C THR A 101 1.36 16.30 4.21
N LEU A 102 0.28 16.84 4.78
CA LEU A 102 -0.83 16.07 5.37
C LEU A 102 -1.96 15.74 4.38
N SER A 103 -1.98 16.33 3.17
CA SER A 103 -3.09 16.22 2.22
C SER A 103 -3.45 14.79 1.80
N GLY A 104 -2.50 13.85 1.87
CA GLY A 104 -2.72 12.43 1.58
C GLY A 104 -3.39 11.65 2.70
N GLY A 105 -3.70 12.28 3.83
CA GLY A 105 -4.28 11.62 5.01
C GLY A 105 -3.38 10.54 5.61
N PRO A 106 -2.11 10.83 5.93
CA PRO A 106 -1.23 9.84 6.55
C PRO A 106 -1.78 9.42 7.92
N ALA A 107 -1.54 8.17 8.29
CA ALA A 107 -1.94 7.62 9.59
C ALA A 107 -1.13 8.22 10.75
N ALA A 108 0.12 8.63 10.49
CA ALA A 108 0.97 9.31 11.46
C ALA A 108 1.99 10.24 10.77
N MET A 109 2.53 11.17 11.56
CA MET A 109 3.63 12.05 11.17
C MET A 109 4.78 11.93 12.18
N ILE A 110 6.00 11.83 11.67
CA ILE A 110 7.23 12.08 12.41
C ILE A 110 7.69 13.50 12.06
N LEU A 111 7.92 14.33 13.07
CA LEU A 111 8.34 15.73 12.93
C LEU A 111 9.79 15.90 13.41
N GLU A 112 10.65 16.38 12.53
CA GLU A 112 12.09 16.56 12.76
C GLU A 112 12.52 17.92 12.19
N LEU A 113 12.36 19.00 12.97
CA LEU A 113 12.75 20.36 12.57
C LEU A 113 13.35 21.10 13.77
N GLY A 114 14.07 22.19 13.49
CA GLY A 114 14.65 23.07 14.51
C GLY A 114 16.17 23.13 14.51
N ALA A 115 16.86 22.15 13.90
CA ALA A 115 18.32 22.17 13.86
C ALA A 115 18.85 23.38 13.08
N ASN A 116 18.26 23.69 11.93
CA ASN A 116 18.64 24.87 11.15
C ASN A 116 18.31 26.20 11.84
N ASP A 117 17.23 26.25 12.63
CA ASP A 117 16.89 27.40 13.46
C ASP A 117 17.99 27.65 14.49
N GLY A 118 18.40 26.59 15.20
CA GLY A 118 19.47 26.63 16.18
C GLY A 118 20.82 27.01 15.56
N LEU A 119 21.18 26.42 14.42
CA LEU A 119 22.42 26.74 13.70
C LEU A 119 22.47 28.18 13.20
N ARG A 120 21.32 28.80 12.92
CA ARG A 120 21.20 30.17 12.43
C ARG A 120 20.91 31.20 13.53
N GLY A 121 20.66 30.75 14.76
CA GLY A 121 20.32 31.63 15.89
C GLY A 121 18.98 32.35 15.70
N LEU A 122 17.98 31.69 15.11
CA LEU A 122 16.64 32.27 14.93
C LEU A 122 15.87 32.28 16.26
N ASP A 123 15.02 33.28 16.45
CA ASP A 123 14.05 33.30 17.56
C ASP A 123 13.06 32.13 17.37
N PRO A 124 12.82 31.27 18.38
CA PRO A 124 11.80 30.24 18.30
C PRO A 124 10.41 30.75 17.88
N ALA A 125 10.07 32.00 18.21
CA ALA A 125 8.83 32.64 17.81
C ALA A 125 8.68 32.78 16.29
N ALA A 126 9.79 32.87 15.54
CA ALA A 126 9.79 32.98 14.08
C ALA A 126 9.12 31.79 13.38
N THR A 127 8.91 30.67 14.09
CA THR A 127 8.09 29.54 13.62
C THR A 127 6.66 29.98 13.28
N PHE A 128 6.12 30.97 14.00
CA PHE A 128 4.71 31.36 13.98
C PHE A 128 4.44 32.70 13.29
N ASP A 129 5.50 33.37 12.82
CA ASP A 129 5.42 34.63 12.08
C ASP A 129 4.86 34.46 10.65
#